data_AF-A0A497L7I7-F1
#
_entry.id   AF-A0A497L7I7-F1
#
_cell.length_a   1.000
_cell.length_b   1.000
_cell.length_c   1.000
_cell.angle_alpha   90.00
_cell.angle_beta   90.00
_cell.angle_gamma   90.00
#
_symmetry.space_group_name_H-M   'P 1'
#
loop_
_entity.id
_entity.type
_entity.pdbx_description
1 polymer ?
#
loop_
_entity_poly.entity_id
_entity_poly.type
_entity_poly.pdbx_seq_one_letter_code
_entity_poly.pdbx_strand_id
1 'polypeptide(L)'
;MPIRLDEHYELIREYSRPAFAEKGDAGWLIFYATQVLHDLGKYRYRECSLFQRTYGIRCDNLTVKFAEKILMYINRSYPGYGEPKQIYNWVNYFVSYVKDTYNFPRFPIETLIFRSGDCEDQAIALSYLLESLGYETALCIIHDKNLTEYGPDGLYHVFCVLKKENIEYNGTLIQLNRYPEYGKSWIILDPSYNEVFGEAEWTKHYLLKN
;
A
#
# COMPACT_ATOMS: atom_id res chain seq x y z
N MET A 1 1.34 -7.78 -17.25
CA MET A 1 2.28 -6.68 -16.97
C MET A 1 2.28 -5.72 -18.15
N PRO A 2 2.23 -4.38 -17.96
CA PRO A 2 2.57 -3.43 -19.02
C PRO A 2 3.99 -3.70 -19.56
N ILE A 3 4.22 -3.37 -20.83
CA ILE A 3 5.47 -3.73 -21.52
C ILE A 3 6.70 -3.28 -20.70
N ARG A 4 7.50 -4.27 -20.28
CA ARG A 4 8.82 -4.14 -19.64
C ARG A 4 8.83 -3.39 -18.29
N LEU A 5 7.67 -3.22 -17.69
CA LEU A 5 7.53 -2.53 -16.41
C LEU A 5 8.07 -3.39 -15.24
N ASP A 6 7.98 -4.71 -15.35
CA ASP A 6 8.63 -5.67 -14.45
C ASP A 6 10.13 -5.44 -14.35
N GLU A 7 10.85 -5.39 -15.48
CA GLU A 7 12.30 -5.16 -15.46
C GLU A 7 12.67 -3.76 -14.97
N HIS A 8 11.82 -2.77 -15.25
CA HIS A 8 11.99 -1.43 -14.72
C HIS A 8 11.91 -1.41 -13.18
N TYR A 9 10.95 -2.14 -12.61
CA TYR A 9 10.84 -2.28 -11.16
C TYR A 9 12.01 -3.04 -10.56
N GLU A 10 12.54 -4.07 -11.24
CA GLU A 10 13.76 -4.74 -10.80
C GLU A 10 14.95 -3.79 -10.70
N LEU A 11 15.18 -2.97 -11.74
CA LEU A 11 16.27 -2.00 -11.74
C LEU A 11 16.11 -0.99 -10.60
N ILE A 12 14.90 -0.51 -10.36
CA ILE A 12 14.66 0.41 -9.23
C ILE A 12 14.96 -0.29 -7.90
N ARG A 13 14.49 -1.53 -7.69
CA ARG A 13 14.79 -2.31 -6.48
C ARG A 13 16.28 -2.50 -6.30
N GLU A 14 17.00 -2.90 -7.34
CA GLU A 14 18.44 -3.16 -7.29
C GLU A 14 19.22 -1.91 -6.86
N TYR A 15 18.93 -0.75 -7.45
CA TYR A 15 19.71 0.47 -7.22
C TYR A 15 19.23 1.32 -6.04
N SER A 16 17.92 1.34 -5.76
CA SER A 16 17.35 2.24 -4.75
C SER A 16 17.17 1.58 -3.39
N ARG A 17 16.85 0.29 -3.32
CA ARG A 17 16.54 -0.41 -2.07
C ARG A 17 17.65 -0.28 -1.01
N PRO A 18 18.96 -0.43 -1.32
CA PRO A 18 20.00 -0.38 -0.29
C PRO A 18 19.98 0.92 0.54
N ALA A 19 19.82 2.07 -0.11
CA ALA A 19 19.81 3.37 0.54
C ALA A 19 18.63 3.59 1.50
N PHE A 20 17.54 2.84 1.31
CA PHE A 20 16.39 2.83 2.23
C PHE A 20 16.56 1.79 3.32
N ALA A 21 16.99 0.57 2.98
CA ALA A 21 17.16 -0.52 3.94
C ALA A 21 18.14 -0.16 5.08
N GLU A 22 19.19 0.61 4.79
CA GLU A 22 20.15 1.11 5.81
C GLU A 22 19.51 1.98 6.90
N LYS A 23 18.30 2.50 6.68
CA LYS A 23 17.57 3.37 7.62
C LYS A 23 16.52 2.61 8.44
N GLY A 24 16.49 1.27 8.37
CA GLY A 24 15.54 0.43 9.09
C GLY A 24 14.08 0.66 8.66
N ASP A 25 13.14 0.45 9.58
CA ASP A 25 11.69 0.51 9.33
C ASP A 25 11.23 1.83 8.70
N ALA A 26 11.78 2.96 9.17
CA ALA A 26 11.48 4.27 8.60
C ALA A 26 11.97 4.39 7.15
N GLY A 27 13.11 3.78 6.84
CA GLY A 27 13.64 3.68 5.48
C GLY A 27 12.74 2.86 4.57
N TRP A 28 12.32 1.67 5.03
CA TRP A 28 11.39 0.81 4.30
C TRP A 28 10.04 1.49 4.04
N LEU A 29 9.45 2.15 5.04
CA LEU A 29 8.22 2.92 4.84
C LEU A 29 8.38 4.02 3.76
N ILE A 30 9.51 4.73 3.76
CA ILE A 30 9.78 5.71 2.71
C ILE A 30 9.91 5.02 1.36
N PHE A 31 10.59 3.86 1.29
CA PHE A 31 10.71 3.12 0.04
C PHE A 31 9.33 2.71 -0.50
N TYR A 32 8.47 2.13 0.33
CA TYR A 32 7.10 1.76 -0.03
C TYR A 32 6.30 2.97 -0.52
N ALA A 33 6.37 4.10 0.19
CA ALA A 33 5.71 5.33 -0.23
C ALA A 33 6.25 5.83 -1.58
N THR A 34 7.56 5.73 -1.83
CA THR A 34 8.13 6.12 -3.13
C THR A 34 7.69 5.22 -4.29
N GLN A 35 7.36 3.94 -4.04
CA GLN A 35 6.79 3.04 -5.05
C GLN A 35 5.35 3.46 -5.41
N VAL A 36 4.52 3.77 -4.40
CA VAL A 36 3.18 4.34 -4.61
C VAL A 36 3.27 5.63 -5.42
N LEU A 37 4.10 6.58 -4.98
CA LEU A 37 4.28 7.87 -5.65
C LEU A 37 4.84 7.72 -7.07
N HIS A 38 5.70 6.74 -7.32
CA HIS A 38 6.21 6.45 -8.67
C HIS A 38 5.08 6.03 -9.60
N ASP A 39 4.26 5.08 -9.18
CA ASP A 39 3.14 4.59 -10.00
C ASP A 39 2.03 5.65 -10.17
N LEU A 40 1.91 6.60 -9.24
CA LEU A 40 1.07 7.79 -9.39
C LEU A 40 1.69 8.88 -10.29
N GLY A 41 2.94 8.71 -10.75
CA GLY A 41 3.68 9.73 -11.50
C GLY A 41 4.12 10.95 -10.68
N LYS A 42 4.05 10.87 -9.35
CA LYS A 42 4.43 11.93 -8.39
C LYS A 42 5.89 11.83 -7.92
N TYR A 43 6.54 10.68 -8.13
CA TYR A 43 7.95 10.46 -7.81
C TYR A 43 8.69 9.86 -9.01
N ARG A 44 9.91 10.29 -9.27
CA ARG A 44 10.72 9.80 -10.39
C ARG A 44 12.03 9.25 -9.90
N TYR A 45 12.19 7.94 -10.04
CA TYR A 45 13.49 7.30 -9.90
C TYR A 45 14.41 7.67 -11.08
N ARG A 46 15.71 7.48 -10.89
CA ARG A 46 16.72 7.75 -11.93
C ARG A 46 16.47 6.88 -13.17
N GLU A 47 16.02 5.66 -12.94
CA GLU A 47 15.75 4.61 -13.92
C GLU A 47 14.60 5.00 -14.87
N CYS A 48 13.68 5.89 -14.46
CA CYS A 48 12.57 6.34 -15.31
C CYS A 48 13.05 7.00 -16.62
N SER A 49 14.18 7.72 -16.57
CA SER A 49 14.76 8.36 -17.76
C SER A 49 15.40 7.34 -18.71
N LEU A 50 15.89 6.22 -18.19
CA LEU A 50 16.37 5.11 -19.00
C LEU A 50 15.18 4.41 -19.66
N PHE A 51 14.14 4.08 -18.88
CA PHE A 51 12.92 3.46 -19.38
C PHE A 51 12.30 4.25 -20.54
N GLN A 52 12.11 5.56 -20.37
CA GLN A 52 11.53 6.42 -21.40
C GLN A 52 12.37 6.45 -22.68
N ARG A 53 13.70 6.46 -22.55
CA ARG A 53 14.61 6.49 -23.70
C ARG A 53 14.60 5.17 -24.47
N THR A 54 14.52 4.05 -23.74
CA THR A 54 14.49 2.70 -24.31
C THR A 54 13.16 2.39 -24.99
N TYR A 55 12.03 2.75 -24.37
CA TYR A 55 10.70 2.32 -24.83
C TYR A 55 9.86 3.43 -25.47
N GLY A 56 10.36 4.68 -25.49
CA GLY A 56 9.64 5.82 -26.07
C GLY A 56 8.37 6.22 -25.30
N ILE A 57 8.15 5.68 -24.11
CA ILE A 57 6.98 5.94 -23.26
C ILE A 57 7.41 6.10 -21.81
N ARG A 58 6.77 7.03 -21.10
CA ARG A 58 6.98 7.19 -19.65
C ARG A 58 6.37 6.00 -18.90
N CYS A 59 7.09 5.45 -17.93
CA CYS A 59 6.58 4.38 -17.07
C CYS A 59 5.29 4.79 -16.35
N ASP A 60 5.22 6.03 -15.84
CA ASP A 60 4.04 6.52 -15.13
C ASP A 60 2.79 6.66 -16.02
N ASN A 61 2.96 6.88 -17.33
CA ASN A 61 1.82 6.83 -18.26
C ASN A 61 1.24 5.42 -18.38
N LEU A 62 2.05 4.37 -18.21
CA LEU A 62 1.58 2.98 -18.21
C LEU A 62 0.84 2.68 -16.91
N THR A 63 1.37 3.17 -15.79
CA THR A 63 0.84 2.85 -14.47
C THR A 63 -0.50 3.55 -14.23
N VAL A 64 -0.59 4.85 -14.47
CA VAL A 64 -1.83 5.62 -14.32
C VAL A 64 -2.95 5.04 -15.21
N LYS A 65 -2.65 4.72 -16.47
CA LYS A 65 -3.62 4.05 -17.36
C LYS A 65 -4.05 2.67 -16.87
N PHE A 66 -3.19 1.96 -16.14
CA PHE A 66 -3.56 0.70 -15.50
C PHE A 66 -4.52 0.95 -14.33
N ALA A 67 -4.23 1.93 -13.46
CA ALA A 67 -5.12 2.34 -12.36
C ALA A 67 -6.52 2.70 -12.87
N GLU A 68 -6.62 3.55 -13.89
CA GLU A 68 -7.90 3.95 -14.49
C GLU A 68 -8.74 2.73 -14.91
N LYS A 69 -8.10 1.75 -15.57
CA LYS A 69 -8.79 0.54 -16.05
C LYS A 69 -9.25 -0.36 -14.90
N ILE A 70 -8.40 -0.58 -13.91
CA ILE A 70 -8.74 -1.47 -12.79
C ILE A 70 -9.79 -0.82 -11.87
N LEU A 71 -9.69 0.48 -11.61
CA LEU A 71 -10.69 1.22 -10.83
C LEU A 71 -12.05 1.23 -11.52
N MET A 72 -12.09 1.42 -12.85
CA MET A 72 -13.33 1.29 -13.62
C MET A 72 -13.93 -0.13 -13.53
N TYR A 73 -13.09 -1.18 -13.46
CA TYR A 73 -13.54 -2.54 -13.24
C TYR A 73 -14.10 -2.74 -11.83
N ILE A 74 -13.36 -2.32 -10.79
CA ILE A 74 -13.76 -2.42 -9.37
C ILE A 74 -15.12 -1.75 -9.15
N ASN A 75 -15.29 -0.52 -9.63
CA ASN A 75 -16.52 0.25 -9.45
C ASN A 75 -17.76 -0.44 -10.05
N ARG A 76 -17.58 -1.21 -11.13
CA ARG A 76 -18.68 -1.97 -11.75
C ARG A 76 -19.01 -3.26 -10.99
N SER A 77 -18.04 -3.83 -10.26
CA SER A 77 -18.20 -5.13 -9.59
C SER A 77 -18.84 -5.04 -8.21
N TYR A 78 -18.78 -3.89 -7.53
CA TYR A 78 -19.26 -3.74 -6.15
C TYR A 78 -20.25 -2.57 -5.97
N PRO A 79 -21.38 -2.54 -6.71
CA PRO A 79 -22.35 -1.46 -6.57
C PRO A 79 -22.93 -1.43 -5.15
N GLY A 80 -22.98 -0.24 -4.53
CA GLY A 80 -23.67 -0.01 -3.25
C GLY A 80 -22.79 0.18 -2.03
N TYR A 81 -21.48 -0.09 -2.10
CA TYR A 81 -20.53 0.33 -1.07
C TYR A 81 -19.95 1.72 -1.40
N GLY A 82 -19.52 2.47 -0.37
CA GLY A 82 -18.65 3.64 -0.58
C GLY A 82 -17.37 3.24 -1.30
N GLU A 83 -16.88 4.09 -2.20
CA GLU A 83 -15.77 3.78 -3.11
C GLU A 83 -14.49 3.26 -2.40
N PRO A 84 -14.04 3.83 -1.25
CA PRO A 84 -12.90 3.27 -0.52
C PRO A 84 -13.11 1.81 -0.08
N LYS A 85 -14.34 1.46 0.34
CA LYS A 85 -14.68 0.11 0.79
C LYS A 85 -14.75 -0.88 -0.38
N GLN A 86 -15.17 -0.44 -1.57
CA GLN A 86 -15.11 -1.27 -2.77
C GLN A 86 -13.67 -1.64 -3.13
N ILE A 87 -12.77 -0.65 -3.12
CA ILE A 87 -11.35 -0.84 -3.43
C ILE A 87 -10.69 -1.75 -2.40
N TYR A 88 -10.91 -1.47 -1.11
CA TYR A 88 -10.44 -2.32 -0.02
C TYR A 88 -10.87 -3.77 -0.19
N ASN A 89 -12.19 -4.00 -0.36
CA ASN A 89 -12.74 -5.34 -0.51
C ASN A 89 -12.18 -6.06 -1.73
N TRP A 90 -11.92 -5.33 -2.82
CA TRP A 90 -11.30 -5.92 -4.00
C TRP A 90 -9.88 -6.39 -3.71
N VAL A 91 -9.04 -5.56 -3.09
CA VAL A 91 -7.66 -5.94 -2.74
C VAL A 91 -7.67 -7.13 -1.77
N ASN A 92 -8.44 -7.02 -0.69
CA ASN A 92 -8.60 -8.05 0.34
C ASN A 92 -9.06 -9.40 -0.23
N TYR A 93 -10.01 -9.40 -1.17
CA TYR A 93 -10.56 -10.64 -1.72
C TYR A 93 -9.72 -11.23 -2.87
N PHE A 94 -9.14 -10.38 -3.73
CA PHE A 94 -8.48 -10.84 -4.95
C PHE A 94 -6.95 -10.92 -4.85
N VAL A 95 -6.32 -10.38 -3.81
CA VAL A 95 -4.88 -10.49 -3.60
C VAL A 95 -4.60 -11.50 -2.49
N SER A 96 -4.07 -12.66 -2.87
CA SER A 96 -3.75 -13.72 -1.93
C SER A 96 -2.55 -13.33 -1.06
N TYR A 97 -2.68 -13.51 0.26
CA TYR A 97 -1.56 -13.34 1.17
C TYR A 97 -0.48 -14.40 0.89
N VAL A 98 0.72 -13.95 0.53
CA VAL A 98 1.90 -14.81 0.35
C VAL A 98 3.04 -14.18 1.13
N LYS A 99 3.43 -14.80 2.25
CA LYS A 99 4.56 -14.34 3.05
C LYS A 99 5.81 -14.27 2.18
N ASP A 100 6.43 -13.11 2.07
CA ASP A 100 7.70 -12.99 1.39
C ASP A 100 8.82 -13.58 2.26
N THR A 101 9.75 -14.24 1.58
CA THR A 101 10.94 -14.85 2.17
C THR A 101 12.22 -14.11 1.80
N TYR A 102 12.17 -13.10 0.90
CA TYR A 102 13.35 -12.46 0.33
C TYR A 102 13.42 -10.92 0.45
N ASN A 103 12.52 -10.28 1.20
CA ASN A 103 12.41 -8.81 1.35
C ASN A 103 12.41 -8.10 -0.01
N PHE A 104 11.47 -8.51 -0.83
CA PHE A 104 11.20 -8.12 -2.19
C PHE A 104 9.84 -7.43 -2.24
N PRO A 105 9.76 -6.12 -1.88
CA PRO A 105 8.50 -5.41 -2.00
C PRO A 105 8.14 -5.23 -3.47
N ARG A 106 6.92 -5.63 -3.79
CA ARG A 106 6.30 -5.46 -5.09
C ARG A 106 5.76 -4.04 -5.22
N PHE A 107 5.92 -3.47 -6.41
CA PHE A 107 5.24 -2.25 -6.78
C PHE A 107 3.72 -2.50 -6.86
N PRO A 108 2.88 -1.45 -6.70
CA PRO A 108 1.43 -1.58 -6.75
C PRO A 108 0.92 -2.44 -7.92
N ILE A 109 1.44 -2.22 -9.12
CA ILE A 109 0.98 -2.94 -10.32
C ILE A 109 1.40 -4.41 -10.32
N GLU A 110 2.56 -4.75 -9.76
CA GLU A 110 2.97 -6.15 -9.61
C GLU A 110 1.98 -6.89 -8.72
N THR A 111 1.67 -6.33 -7.54
CA THR A 111 0.69 -6.91 -6.60
C THR A 111 -0.68 -7.09 -7.27
N LEU A 112 -1.18 -6.07 -7.97
CA LEU A 112 -2.50 -6.11 -8.60
C LEU A 112 -2.59 -7.09 -9.79
N ILE A 113 -1.49 -7.28 -10.53
CA ILE A 113 -1.44 -8.22 -11.66
C ILE A 113 -1.22 -9.66 -11.18
N PHE A 114 -0.26 -9.86 -10.28
CA PHE A 114 0.06 -11.19 -9.75
C PHE A 114 -0.96 -11.69 -8.73
N ARG A 115 -1.80 -10.79 -8.21
CA ARG A 115 -2.82 -11.12 -7.22
C ARG A 115 -2.24 -11.88 -6.02
N SER A 116 -1.03 -11.51 -5.64
CA SER A 116 -0.30 -12.08 -4.52
C SER A 116 0.67 -11.06 -3.93
N GLY A 117 0.81 -11.10 -2.60
CA GLY A 117 1.65 -10.21 -1.82
C GLY A 117 1.45 -10.40 -0.32
N ASP A 118 2.42 -10.03 0.49
CA ASP A 118 2.29 -9.95 1.94
C ASP A 118 1.73 -8.57 2.37
N CYS A 119 1.93 -8.19 3.64
CA CYS A 119 1.27 -7.04 4.22
C CYS A 119 1.67 -5.71 3.55
N GLU A 120 2.95 -5.52 3.25
CA GLU A 120 3.46 -4.33 2.58
C GLU A 120 2.94 -4.23 1.15
N ASP A 121 2.98 -5.34 0.39
CA ASP A 121 2.58 -5.39 -1.01
C ASP A 121 1.11 -4.97 -1.16
N GLN A 122 0.26 -5.49 -0.27
CA GLN A 122 -1.18 -5.18 -0.29
C GLN A 122 -1.47 -3.78 0.20
N ALA A 123 -0.78 -3.29 1.24
CA ALA A 123 -0.91 -1.92 1.73
C ALA A 123 -0.51 -0.88 0.66
N ILE A 124 0.60 -1.14 -0.05
CA ILE A 124 1.11 -0.34 -1.18
C ILE A 124 0.10 -0.31 -2.32
N ALA A 125 -0.42 -1.48 -2.73
CA ALA A 125 -1.41 -1.59 -3.80
C ALA A 125 -2.73 -0.86 -3.45
N LEU A 126 -3.19 -0.99 -2.21
CA LEU A 126 -4.39 -0.32 -1.72
C LEU A 126 -4.21 1.21 -1.69
N SER A 127 -3.10 1.69 -1.12
CA SER A 127 -2.76 3.12 -1.09
C SER A 127 -2.73 3.71 -2.50
N TYR A 128 -2.09 3.02 -3.46
CA TYR A 128 -2.04 3.44 -4.86
C TYR A 128 -3.42 3.60 -5.50
N LEU A 129 -4.34 2.65 -5.30
CA LEU A 129 -5.69 2.72 -5.87
C LEU A 129 -6.52 3.85 -5.25
N LEU A 130 -6.42 4.04 -3.93
CA LEU A 130 -7.10 5.12 -3.22
C LEU A 130 -6.56 6.50 -3.64
N GLU A 131 -5.25 6.68 -3.66
CA GLU A 131 -4.63 7.94 -4.08
C GLU A 131 -4.88 8.29 -5.55
N SER A 132 -5.05 7.27 -6.41
CA SER A 132 -5.42 7.48 -7.82
C SER A 132 -6.80 8.13 -7.97
N LEU A 133 -7.66 8.07 -6.95
CA LEU A 133 -8.96 8.72 -6.90
C LEU A 133 -8.97 10.00 -6.05
N GLY A 134 -7.80 10.41 -5.54
CA GLY A 134 -7.64 11.63 -4.74
C GLY A 134 -7.88 11.45 -3.24
N TYR A 135 -8.02 10.22 -2.75
CA TYR A 135 -8.05 9.97 -1.31
C TYR A 135 -6.65 10.15 -0.70
N GLU A 136 -6.58 10.76 0.48
CA GLU A 136 -5.33 10.93 1.21
C GLU A 136 -5.03 9.68 2.05
N THR A 137 -3.89 9.05 1.81
CA THR A 137 -3.47 7.84 2.51
C THR A 137 -2.11 7.99 3.17
N ALA A 138 -1.83 7.14 4.16
CA ALA A 138 -0.48 6.96 4.68
C ALA A 138 -0.17 5.46 4.87
N LEU A 139 1.09 5.09 4.69
CA LEU A 139 1.58 3.77 5.04
C LEU A 139 2.13 3.80 6.46
N CYS A 140 1.74 2.81 7.25
CA CYS A 140 2.12 2.67 8.65
C CYS A 140 2.84 1.34 8.86
N ILE A 141 3.77 1.32 9.81
CA ILE A 141 4.46 0.11 10.25
C ILE A 141 4.26 -0.06 11.75
N ILE A 142 4.03 -1.30 12.16
CA ILE A 142 4.12 -1.73 13.55
C ILE A 142 5.25 -2.72 13.64
N HIS A 143 6.08 -2.54 14.66
CA HIS A 143 7.17 -3.45 15.00
C HIS A 143 7.19 -3.60 16.53
N ASP A 144 6.33 -4.49 17.03
CA ASP A 144 6.21 -4.80 18.47
C ASP A 144 6.72 -6.20 18.78
N LYS A 145 7.94 -6.24 19.32
CA LYS A 145 8.64 -7.48 19.70
C LYS A 145 7.98 -8.21 20.87
N ASN A 146 7.07 -7.57 21.60
CA ASN A 146 6.41 -8.18 22.75
C ASN A 146 5.17 -9.00 22.36
N LEU A 147 4.61 -8.77 21.17
CA LEU A 147 3.45 -9.53 20.66
C LEU A 147 3.89 -10.84 20.01
N THR A 148 4.49 -11.72 20.80
CA THR A 148 5.09 -12.99 20.32
C THR A 148 4.08 -14.01 19.82
N GLU A 149 2.78 -13.78 20.00
CA GLU A 149 1.72 -14.61 19.39
C GLU A 149 1.74 -14.54 17.85
N TYR A 150 2.30 -13.46 17.29
CA TYR A 150 2.50 -13.29 15.84
C TYR A 150 3.81 -13.87 15.31
N GLY A 151 4.65 -14.43 16.19
CA GLY A 151 5.90 -15.09 15.83
C GLY A 151 7.06 -14.79 16.78
N PRO A 152 8.22 -15.44 16.58
CA PRO A 152 9.39 -15.27 17.43
C PRO A 152 9.96 -13.84 17.42
N ASP A 153 9.71 -13.09 16.35
CA ASP A 153 10.17 -11.71 16.19
C ASP A 153 9.12 -10.67 16.66
N GLY A 154 7.97 -11.13 17.16
CA GLY A 154 6.81 -10.30 17.50
C GLY A 154 5.95 -9.91 16.29
N LEU A 155 5.14 -8.87 16.45
CA LEU A 155 4.33 -8.30 15.38
C LEU A 155 5.16 -7.33 14.55
N TYR A 156 5.49 -7.73 13.32
CA TYR A 156 5.97 -6.83 12.28
C TYR A 156 4.90 -6.76 11.19
N HIS A 157 4.32 -5.58 10.97
CA HIS A 157 3.18 -5.45 10.07
C HIS A 157 3.13 -4.08 9.40
N VAL A 158 2.85 -4.07 8.10
CA VAL A 158 2.65 -2.85 7.29
C VAL A 158 1.19 -2.78 6.87
N PHE A 159 0.59 -1.61 7.02
CA PHE A 159 -0.81 -1.38 6.66
C PHE A 159 -1.02 0.01 6.11
N CYS A 160 -2.15 0.20 5.42
CA CYS A 160 -2.57 1.49 4.88
C CYS A 160 -3.54 2.15 5.87
N VAL A 161 -3.53 3.48 5.92
CA VAL A 161 -4.58 4.25 6.58
C VAL A 161 -5.15 5.28 5.63
N LEU A 162 -6.44 5.53 5.77
CA LEU A 162 -7.19 6.48 4.96
C LEU A 162 -7.67 7.63 5.84
N LYS A 163 -7.40 8.86 5.43
CA LYS A 163 -7.92 10.03 6.12
C LYS A 163 -9.44 10.10 5.97
N LYS A 164 -10.15 10.21 7.09
CA LYS A 164 -11.62 10.34 7.15
C LYS A 164 -12.03 11.76 6.78
N GLU A 165 -11.86 12.12 5.51
CA GLU A 165 -12.40 13.34 4.93
C GLU A 165 -13.60 13.01 4.08
N ASN A 166 -14.78 13.53 4.44
CA ASN A 166 -16.04 13.32 3.72
C ASN A 166 -16.46 11.84 3.53
N ILE A 167 -15.86 10.93 4.31
CA ILE A 167 -16.23 9.51 4.34
C ILE A 167 -17.10 9.27 5.57
N GLU A 168 -18.29 8.70 5.35
CA GLU A 168 -19.14 8.18 6.41
C GLU A 168 -18.50 6.92 7.00
N TYR A 169 -18.02 7.03 8.23
CA TYR A 169 -17.36 5.95 8.95
C TYR A 169 -17.51 6.17 10.45
N ASN A 170 -18.06 5.19 11.14
CA ASN A 170 -18.37 5.26 12.58
C ASN A 170 -17.50 4.30 13.42
N GLY A 171 -16.50 3.66 12.81
CA GLY A 171 -15.58 2.76 13.49
C GLY A 171 -14.40 3.46 14.14
N THR A 172 -13.40 2.67 14.53
CA THR A 172 -12.21 3.15 15.22
C THR A 172 -11.35 4.04 14.32
N LEU A 173 -10.95 5.20 14.85
CA LEU A 173 -10.01 6.12 14.24
C LEU A 173 -8.73 6.20 15.06
N ILE A 174 -7.60 6.28 14.36
CA ILE A 174 -6.29 6.47 14.99
C ILE A 174 -5.74 7.87 14.72
N GLN A 175 -4.84 8.28 15.61
CA GLN A 175 -3.99 9.45 15.43
C GLN A 175 -2.59 8.95 15.09
N LEU A 176 -1.97 9.55 14.08
CA LEU A 176 -0.61 9.22 13.70
C LEU A 176 0.37 10.13 14.44
N ASN A 177 1.42 9.55 15.02
CA ASN A 177 2.46 10.31 15.72
C ASN A 177 3.17 11.33 14.81
N ARG A 178 3.25 11.02 13.50
CA ARG A 178 3.91 11.88 12.51
C ARG A 178 3.02 12.99 11.98
N TYR A 179 1.71 12.89 12.19
CA TYR A 179 0.72 13.89 11.81
C TYR A 179 -0.27 14.16 12.96
N PRO A 180 0.23 14.58 14.13
CA PRO A 180 -0.59 14.75 15.32
C PRO A 180 -1.67 15.82 15.12
N GLU A 181 -1.46 16.78 14.23
CA GLU A 181 -2.37 17.89 13.90
C GLU A 181 -3.72 17.42 13.34
N TYR A 182 -3.77 16.25 12.71
CA TYR A 182 -5.01 15.70 12.19
C TYR A 182 -5.83 14.96 13.26
N GLY A 183 -5.29 14.76 14.46
CA GLY A 183 -5.98 14.07 15.54
C GLY A 183 -6.40 12.65 15.16
N LYS A 184 -7.52 12.17 15.73
CA LYS A 184 -8.11 10.86 15.38
C LYS A 184 -8.91 10.96 14.08
N SER A 185 -8.21 11.01 12.96
CA SER A 185 -8.81 11.17 11.62
C SER A 185 -8.50 10.03 10.67
N TRP A 186 -7.79 8.99 11.09
CA TRP A 186 -7.29 7.95 10.19
C TRP A 186 -8.04 6.64 10.40
N ILE A 187 -8.63 6.12 9.33
CA ILE A 187 -9.27 4.81 9.25
C ILE A 187 -8.17 3.78 8.98
N ILE A 188 -8.10 2.71 9.76
CA ILE A 188 -7.17 1.60 9.52
C ILE A 188 -7.69 0.76 8.36
N LEU A 189 -6.86 0.58 7.34
CA LEU A 189 -7.14 -0.26 6.19
C LEU A 189 -6.05 -1.33 6.05
N ASP A 190 -6.34 -2.51 6.57
CA ASP A 190 -5.46 -3.67 6.51
C ASP A 190 -6.06 -4.74 5.60
N PRO A 191 -5.77 -4.75 4.29
CA PRO A 191 -6.34 -5.76 3.40
C PRO A 191 -5.76 -7.16 3.63
N SER A 192 -4.71 -7.31 4.44
CA SER A 192 -4.07 -8.59 4.72
C SER A 192 -4.98 -9.54 5.48
N TYR A 193 -4.71 -10.84 5.43
CA TYR A 193 -5.37 -11.86 6.27
C TYR A 193 -6.91 -11.89 6.25
N ASN A 194 -7.56 -11.38 5.21
CA ASN A 194 -9.02 -11.26 5.11
C ASN A 194 -9.66 -10.43 6.24
N GLU A 195 -8.94 -9.43 6.75
CA GLU A 195 -9.45 -8.53 7.78
C GLU A 195 -10.64 -7.70 7.28
N VAL A 196 -11.49 -7.27 8.22
CA VAL A 196 -12.69 -6.48 7.90
C VAL A 196 -12.31 -5.01 7.71
N PHE A 197 -12.97 -4.32 6.78
CA PHE A 197 -12.75 -2.89 6.54
C PHE A 197 -12.82 -2.08 7.84
N GLY A 198 -11.74 -1.41 8.22
CA GLY A 198 -11.69 -0.60 9.45
C GLY A 198 -11.38 -1.38 10.74
N GLU A 199 -11.29 -2.71 10.66
CA GLU A 199 -11.22 -3.61 11.81
C GLU A 199 -10.14 -4.66 11.59
N ALA A 200 -8.91 -4.34 11.96
CA ALA A 200 -7.80 -5.29 11.95
C ALA A 200 -7.61 -5.91 13.34
N GLU A 201 -7.40 -7.22 13.43
CA GLU A 201 -7.42 -7.96 14.69
C GLU A 201 -6.36 -7.43 15.68
N TRP A 202 -5.14 -7.20 15.20
CA TRP A 202 -4.00 -6.75 16.00
C TRP A 202 -4.25 -5.41 16.72
N THR A 203 -5.22 -4.61 16.26
CA THR A 203 -5.55 -3.32 16.87
C THR A 203 -6.03 -3.46 18.32
N LYS A 204 -6.59 -4.63 18.67
CA LYS A 204 -7.09 -4.94 20.04
C LYS A 204 -6.00 -4.79 21.11
N HIS A 205 -4.73 -4.99 20.76
CA HIS A 205 -3.59 -4.84 21.68
C HIS A 205 -3.24 -3.39 21.98
N TYR A 206 -3.71 -2.45 21.16
CA TYR A 206 -3.38 -1.02 21.25
C TYR A 206 -4.57 -0.14 21.62
N LEU A 207 -5.75 -0.74 21.86
CA LEU A 207 -6.89 -0.02 22.36
C LEU A 207 -6.59 0.51 23.76
N LEU A 208 -6.59 1.83 23.91
CA LEU A 208 -6.55 2.46 25.22
C LEU A 208 -7.79 2.01 25.99
N LYS A 209 -7.60 1.31 27.11
CA LYS A 209 -8.68 1.07 28.06
C LYS A 209 -9.11 2.42 28.61
N ASN A 210 -10.38 2.77 28.37
CA ASN A 210 -11.03 3.90 29.05
C ASN A 210 -11.14 3.61 30.55
#